data_AF-A0A257TRR2-F1
#
_entry.id   AF-A0A257TRR2-F1
#
_cell.length_a   1.000
_cell.length_b   1.000
_cell.length_c   1.000
_cell.angle_alpha   90.00
_cell.angle_beta   90.00
_cell.angle_gamma   90.00
#
_symmetry.space_group_name_H-M   'P 1'
#
loop_
_entity.id
_entity.type
_entity.pdbx_description
1 polymer ?
#
loop_
_entity_poly.entity_id
_entity_poly.type
_entity_poly.pdbx_seq_one_letter_code
_entity_poly.pdbx_strand_id
1 'polypeptide(L)'
;MAGRGTLIVILGFTIVFGLTAKYWTRVATSSVDNFVQYYNETTAHAIAVSAANLGSSQVFVDQPSGRSFNLSGGLSGGEYNVEVDSINPNLLLLTATGTYPPSGTFGTVTDTVRVQFGPNRFSTFGLYAGTMNSLSWDTGDTIWGGFHSEGTFNVEGTPVFYGRVTSNNDMTGGGTPIIYGSYQSGVSIPMPTSGVSNIRAVAAAGGGVINNPSNPAPFEVFMTFNSNATVTYHTNLNTADTTIPLSSLAPNGVIVINNGNLHVHGTVNGQVSVAASGSSSTGFGSVYIDGSIMCNSDPRTNPNSTDVIGIVAQNNVWVESDNAYLGVTPSNPPVNPVVEAAIYAQSGAFQCYYKSKPNYTNLGYIHVYGSITNNYLGVTSDPTSVYGYKPDFRFDPRFSSIGPPSYPVTGTFVILSWYE
;
A
#
# COMPACT_ATOMS: atom_id res chain seq x y z
N MET A 1 -93.15 12.19 -18.71
CA MET A 1 -92.14 12.76 -17.78
C MET A 1 -90.77 12.07 -17.82
N ALA A 2 -90.59 10.96 -18.56
CA ALA A 2 -89.31 10.24 -18.63
C ALA A 2 -88.14 11.03 -19.27
N GLY A 3 -88.40 11.92 -20.24
CA GLY A 3 -87.33 12.60 -20.99
C GLY A 3 -86.50 13.63 -20.21
N ARG A 4 -87.00 14.19 -19.10
CA ARG A 4 -86.24 15.17 -18.29
C ARG A 4 -85.21 14.49 -17.36
N GLY A 5 -85.54 13.32 -16.83
CA GLY A 5 -84.62 12.55 -15.98
C GLY A 5 -83.45 11.97 -16.76
N THR A 6 -83.70 11.45 -17.97
CA THR A 6 -82.65 10.90 -18.84
C THR A 6 -81.62 11.97 -19.26
N LEU A 7 -82.08 13.22 -19.43
CA LEU A 7 -81.22 14.34 -19.84
C LEU A 7 -80.21 14.71 -18.75
N ILE A 8 -80.63 14.68 -17.48
CA ILE A 8 -79.74 14.89 -16.33
C ILE A 8 -78.72 13.77 -16.20
N VAL A 9 -79.13 12.52 -16.42
CA VAL A 9 -78.24 11.35 -16.39
C VAL A 9 -77.18 11.44 -17.50
N ILE A 10 -77.57 11.79 -18.73
CA ILE A 10 -76.64 11.99 -19.85
C ILE A 10 -75.65 13.12 -19.57
N LEU A 11 -76.12 14.25 -19.02
CA LEU A 11 -75.25 15.36 -18.62
C LEU A 11 -74.27 14.96 -17.52
N GLY A 12 -74.75 14.22 -16.50
CA GLY A 12 -73.90 13.68 -15.42
C GLY A 12 -72.82 12.75 -15.94
N PHE A 13 -73.17 11.80 -16.82
CA PHE A 13 -72.18 10.91 -17.44
C PHE A 13 -71.18 11.66 -18.31
N THR A 14 -71.62 12.65 -19.09
CA THR A 14 -70.72 13.49 -19.91
C THR A 14 -69.68 14.21 -19.04
N ILE A 15 -70.10 14.75 -17.88
CA ILE A 15 -69.17 15.40 -16.95
C ILE A 15 -68.18 14.40 -16.34
N VAL A 16 -68.67 13.24 -15.88
CA VAL A 16 -67.82 12.19 -15.29
C VAL A 16 -66.81 11.66 -16.31
N PHE A 17 -67.25 11.37 -17.54
CA PHE A 17 -66.35 10.93 -18.61
C PHE A 17 -65.37 12.02 -19.03
N GLY A 18 -65.78 13.29 -19.05
CA GLY A 18 -64.88 14.42 -19.33
C GLY A 18 -63.79 14.59 -18.27
N LEU A 19 -64.15 14.48 -16.98
CA LEU A 19 -63.19 14.52 -15.88
C LEU A 19 -62.25 13.31 -15.89
N THR A 20 -62.79 12.12 -16.16
CA THR A 20 -62.01 10.90 -16.29
C THR A 20 -61.04 11.00 -17.46
N ALA A 21 -61.50 11.42 -18.64
CA ALA A 21 -60.64 11.63 -19.80
C ALA A 21 -59.49 12.60 -19.50
N LYS A 22 -59.78 13.75 -18.85
CA LYS A 22 -58.75 14.70 -18.42
C LYS A 22 -57.72 14.09 -17.45
N TYR A 23 -58.19 13.28 -16.50
CA TYR A 23 -57.32 12.60 -15.54
C TYR A 23 -56.41 11.59 -16.24
N TRP A 24 -56.96 10.76 -17.15
CA TRP A 24 -56.19 9.78 -17.92
C TRP A 24 -55.17 10.45 -18.83
N THR A 25 -55.52 11.56 -19.49
CA THR A 25 -54.54 12.34 -20.27
C THR A 25 -53.40 12.83 -19.39
N ARG A 26 -53.70 13.39 -18.21
CA ARG A 26 -52.66 13.85 -17.28
C ARG A 26 -51.74 12.72 -16.82
N VAL A 27 -52.31 11.57 -16.44
CA VAL A 27 -51.53 10.40 -16.02
C VAL A 27 -50.67 9.87 -17.15
N ALA A 28 -51.21 9.80 -18.38
CA ALA A 28 -50.45 9.38 -19.55
C ALA A 28 -49.27 10.33 -19.83
N THR A 29 -49.49 11.64 -19.81
CA THR A 29 -48.42 12.63 -20.02
C THR A 29 -47.37 12.55 -18.91
N SER A 30 -47.77 12.53 -17.64
CA SER A 30 -46.82 12.40 -16.52
C SER A 30 -46.05 11.08 -16.53
N SER A 31 -46.64 9.99 -17.01
CA SER A 31 -45.94 8.71 -17.16
C SER A 31 -44.87 8.78 -18.24
N VAL A 32 -45.15 9.46 -19.36
CA VAL A 32 -44.17 9.69 -20.43
C VAL A 32 -43.06 10.63 -19.96
N ASP A 33 -43.39 11.72 -19.26
CA ASP A 33 -42.41 12.67 -18.73
C ASP A 33 -41.47 11.98 -17.73
N ASN A 34 -42.01 11.17 -16.81
CA ASN A 34 -41.22 10.39 -15.86
C ASN A 34 -40.33 9.37 -16.57
N PHE A 35 -40.84 8.71 -17.62
CA PHE A 35 -40.05 7.75 -18.39
C PHE A 35 -38.89 8.45 -19.12
N VAL A 36 -39.14 9.59 -19.76
CA VAL A 36 -38.11 10.39 -20.44
C VAL A 36 -37.08 10.91 -19.45
N GLN A 37 -37.51 11.41 -18.28
CA GLN A 37 -36.61 11.86 -17.23
C GLN A 37 -35.72 10.72 -16.73
N TYR A 38 -36.31 9.56 -16.40
CA TYR A 38 -35.56 8.40 -15.94
C TYR A 38 -34.58 7.89 -17.00
N TYR A 39 -34.99 7.89 -18.27
CA TYR A 39 -34.12 7.54 -19.39
C TYR A 39 -32.94 8.52 -19.52
N ASN A 40 -33.19 9.83 -19.41
CA ASN A 40 -32.15 10.85 -19.49
C ASN A 40 -31.17 10.75 -18.31
N GLU A 41 -31.67 10.60 -17.09
CA GLU A 41 -30.86 10.41 -15.87
C GLU A 41 -30.00 9.14 -15.98
N THR A 42 -30.60 8.01 -16.36
CA THR A 42 -29.88 6.74 -16.51
C THR A 42 -28.82 6.81 -17.61
N THR A 43 -29.12 7.50 -18.72
CA THR A 43 -28.17 7.67 -19.83
C THR A 43 -27.02 8.61 -19.43
N ALA A 44 -27.31 9.73 -18.76
CA ALA A 44 -26.28 10.64 -18.25
C ALA A 44 -25.37 9.93 -17.24
N HIS A 45 -25.93 9.14 -16.33
CA HIS A 45 -25.18 8.31 -15.38
C HIS A 45 -24.28 7.29 -16.08
N ALA A 46 -24.81 6.52 -17.04
CA ALA A 46 -24.02 5.54 -17.80
C ALA A 46 -22.87 6.19 -18.59
N ILE A 47 -23.09 7.40 -19.12
CA ILE A 47 -22.04 8.21 -19.76
C ILE A 47 -20.98 8.61 -18.73
N ALA A 48 -21.38 9.09 -17.55
CA ALA A 48 -20.45 9.49 -16.48
C ALA A 48 -19.59 8.31 -15.99
N VAL A 49 -20.18 7.14 -15.74
CA VAL A 49 -19.47 5.91 -15.36
C VAL A 49 -18.50 5.46 -16.45
N SER A 50 -18.92 5.51 -17.72
CA SER A 50 -18.04 5.15 -18.85
C SER A 50 -16.87 6.13 -18.96
N ALA A 51 -17.13 7.42 -18.81
CA ALA A 51 -16.10 8.46 -18.80
C ALA A 51 -15.13 8.30 -17.62
N ALA A 52 -15.62 7.92 -16.44
CA ALA A 52 -14.78 7.61 -15.28
C ALA A 52 -13.83 6.44 -15.55
N ASN A 53 -14.30 5.39 -16.23
CA ASN A 53 -13.46 4.25 -16.64
C ASN A 53 -12.40 4.67 -17.66
N LEU A 54 -12.75 5.48 -18.66
CA LEU A 54 -11.81 6.01 -19.64
C LEU A 54 -10.72 6.86 -18.97
N GLY A 55 -11.11 7.77 -18.09
CA GLY A 55 -10.16 8.60 -17.35
C GLY A 55 -9.29 7.78 -16.38
N SER A 56 -9.86 6.76 -15.73
CA SER A 56 -9.09 5.85 -14.87
C SER A 56 -8.02 5.09 -15.67
N SER A 57 -8.36 4.60 -16.86
CA SER A 57 -7.40 3.96 -17.76
C SER A 57 -6.25 4.90 -18.11
N GLN A 58 -6.53 6.18 -18.38
CA GLN A 58 -5.52 7.19 -18.67
C GLN A 58 -4.58 7.43 -17.47
N VAL A 59 -5.11 7.47 -16.25
CA VAL A 59 -4.31 7.58 -15.02
C VAL A 59 -3.36 6.39 -14.86
N PHE A 60 -3.80 5.17 -15.20
CA PHE A 60 -2.99 3.96 -15.06
C PHE A 60 -1.94 3.78 -16.15
N VAL A 61 -2.25 4.14 -17.40
CA VAL A 61 -1.39 3.85 -18.57
C VAL A 61 -0.38 4.97 -18.81
N ASP A 62 -0.83 6.23 -18.86
CA ASP A 62 -0.01 7.32 -19.38
C ASP A 62 0.68 8.15 -18.30
N GLN A 63 0.29 7.98 -17.02
CA GLN A 63 0.76 8.76 -15.86
C GLN A 63 1.22 10.18 -16.23
N PRO A 64 0.33 11.02 -16.79
CA PRO A 64 0.74 12.24 -17.48
C PRO A 64 1.59 13.10 -16.55
N SER A 65 2.71 13.60 -17.09
CA SER A 65 3.76 14.33 -16.37
C SER A 65 3.28 15.56 -15.59
N GLY A 66 2.04 16.01 -15.83
CA GLY A 66 1.37 17.11 -15.12
C GLY A 66 0.41 16.70 -14.00
N ARG A 67 0.17 15.41 -13.74
CA ARG A 67 -0.79 14.88 -12.73
C ARG A 67 -2.24 15.40 -12.81
N SER A 68 -2.51 16.20 -13.84
CA SER A 68 -3.81 16.72 -14.20
C SER A 68 -3.98 16.63 -15.71
N PHE A 69 -5.17 16.25 -16.14
CA PHE A 69 -5.55 16.26 -17.54
C PHE A 69 -7.06 16.43 -17.65
N ASN A 70 -7.50 16.89 -18.81
CA ASN A 70 -8.90 16.94 -19.19
C ASN A 70 -9.12 16.08 -20.43
N LEU A 71 -10.20 15.30 -20.44
CA LEU A 71 -10.68 14.56 -21.60
C LEU A 71 -12.17 14.86 -21.78
N SER A 72 -12.56 15.31 -22.96
CA SER A 72 -13.96 15.56 -23.31
C SER A 72 -14.31 14.97 -24.67
N GLY A 73 -15.58 14.66 -24.88
CA GLY A 73 -16.06 14.07 -26.13
C GLY A 73 -17.54 13.73 -26.11
N GLY A 74 -18.00 13.11 -27.21
CA GLY A 74 -19.36 12.61 -27.34
C GLY A 74 -19.42 11.10 -27.05
N LEU A 75 -20.45 10.66 -26.31
CA LEU A 75 -20.71 9.25 -26.05
C LEU A 75 -22.21 8.98 -26.00
N SER A 76 -22.69 7.95 -26.70
CA SER A 76 -24.11 7.54 -26.71
C SER A 76 -25.12 8.66 -27.01
N GLY A 77 -24.74 9.63 -27.84
CA GLY A 77 -25.59 10.77 -28.19
C GLY A 77 -25.66 11.88 -27.13
N GLY A 78 -24.90 11.76 -26.04
CA GLY A 78 -24.63 12.83 -25.07
C GLY A 78 -23.17 13.27 -25.11
N GLU A 79 -22.76 14.01 -24.09
CA GLU A 79 -21.41 14.56 -23.93
C GLU A 79 -20.81 14.12 -22.60
N TYR A 80 -19.49 13.99 -22.55
CA TYR A 80 -18.76 13.73 -21.32
C TYR A 80 -17.57 14.68 -21.16
N ASN A 81 -17.23 14.95 -19.91
CA ASN A 81 -16.03 15.67 -19.50
C ASN A 81 -15.39 14.93 -18.32
N VAL A 82 -14.09 14.70 -18.39
CA VAL A 82 -13.28 14.09 -17.33
C VAL A 82 -12.20 15.07 -16.95
N GLU A 83 -12.12 15.40 -15.68
CA GLU A 83 -11.08 16.24 -15.11
C GLU A 83 -10.35 15.45 -14.03
N VAL A 84 -9.03 15.40 -14.12
CA VAL A 84 -8.19 14.85 -13.05
C VAL A 84 -7.40 15.98 -12.43
N ASP A 85 -7.49 16.12 -11.12
CA ASP A 85 -6.79 17.11 -10.33
C ASP A 85 -5.97 16.48 -9.21
N SER A 86 -4.79 17.03 -8.94
CA SER A 86 -4.02 16.67 -7.74
C SER A 86 -4.54 17.44 -6.52
N ILE A 87 -5.17 16.77 -5.56
CA ILE A 87 -5.56 17.37 -4.27
C ILE A 87 -4.31 17.66 -3.44
N ASN A 88 -3.36 16.71 -3.44
CA ASN A 88 -2.07 16.83 -2.80
C ASN A 88 -1.04 15.95 -3.51
N PRO A 89 0.26 15.97 -3.13
CA PRO A 89 1.29 15.16 -3.78
C PRO A 89 1.03 13.65 -3.78
N ASN A 90 0.06 13.13 -3.05
CA ASN A 90 -0.25 11.71 -2.94
C ASN A 90 -1.71 11.38 -3.25
N LEU A 91 -2.52 12.32 -3.73
CA LEU A 91 -3.94 12.06 -4.01
C LEU A 91 -4.35 12.73 -5.31
N LEU A 92 -4.97 11.95 -6.19
CA LEU A 92 -5.62 12.44 -7.40
C LEU A 92 -7.13 12.28 -7.24
N LEU A 93 -7.87 13.26 -7.72
CA LEU A 93 -9.32 13.20 -7.82
C LEU A 93 -9.68 13.30 -9.30
N LEU A 94 -10.39 12.29 -9.78
CA LEU A 94 -11.02 12.30 -11.08
C LEU A 94 -12.49 12.65 -10.89
N THR A 95 -12.96 13.64 -11.63
CA THR A 95 -14.37 14.01 -11.73
C THR A 95 -14.81 13.76 -13.18
N ALA A 96 -15.69 12.78 -13.37
CA ALA A 96 -16.28 12.45 -14.65
C ALA A 96 -17.74 12.92 -14.68
N THR A 97 -18.05 13.81 -15.60
CA THR A 97 -19.36 14.42 -15.76
C THR A 97 -19.97 13.92 -17.07
N GLY A 98 -21.13 13.26 -16.98
CA GLY A 98 -21.92 12.82 -18.13
C GLY A 98 -23.15 13.70 -18.31
N THR A 99 -23.43 14.12 -19.53
CA THR A 99 -24.56 15.02 -19.84
C THR A 99 -25.42 14.45 -20.96
N TYR A 100 -26.71 14.30 -20.72
CA TYR A 100 -27.68 13.80 -21.69
C TYR A 100 -29.07 14.47 -21.56
N PRO A 101 -29.71 14.91 -22.66
CA PRO A 101 -29.13 15.10 -24.00
C PRO A 101 -27.96 16.10 -24.02
N PRO A 102 -27.27 16.33 -25.15
CA PRO A 102 -26.11 17.23 -25.22
C PRO A 102 -26.41 18.64 -24.70
N SER A 103 -25.37 19.30 -24.19
CA SER A 103 -25.50 20.63 -23.61
C SER A 103 -26.19 21.62 -24.57
N GLY A 104 -27.06 22.47 -24.02
CA GLY A 104 -27.87 23.39 -24.81
C GLY A 104 -29.19 22.80 -25.35
N THR A 105 -29.49 21.53 -25.06
CA THR A 105 -30.78 20.90 -25.39
C THR A 105 -31.78 21.06 -24.24
N PHE A 106 -33.07 21.24 -24.55
CA PHE A 106 -34.12 21.25 -23.53
C PHE A 106 -34.21 19.89 -22.82
N GLY A 107 -34.28 19.88 -21.49
CA GLY A 107 -34.32 18.64 -20.69
C GLY A 107 -32.95 17.97 -20.48
N THR A 108 -31.86 18.73 -20.64
CA THR A 108 -30.50 18.26 -20.31
C THR A 108 -30.39 17.89 -18.83
N VAL A 109 -29.89 16.68 -18.58
CA VAL A 109 -29.55 16.18 -17.25
C VAL A 109 -28.04 15.95 -17.21
N THR A 110 -27.43 16.25 -16.08
CA THR A 110 -26.02 16.02 -15.83
C THR A 110 -25.86 15.14 -14.60
N ASP A 111 -24.97 14.16 -14.69
CA ASP A 111 -24.57 13.32 -13.57
C ASP A 111 -23.04 13.30 -13.41
N THR A 112 -22.54 12.98 -12.21
CA THR A 112 -21.12 13.10 -11.89
C THR A 112 -20.61 11.95 -11.04
N VAL A 113 -19.64 11.22 -11.59
CA VAL A 113 -18.89 10.17 -10.88
C VAL A 113 -17.54 10.73 -10.43
N ARG A 114 -17.15 10.46 -9.19
CA ARG A 114 -15.87 10.87 -8.61
C ARG A 114 -15.05 9.66 -8.19
N VAL A 115 -13.79 9.63 -8.62
CA VAL A 115 -12.86 8.55 -8.31
C VAL A 115 -11.63 9.14 -7.65
N GLN A 116 -11.28 8.64 -6.47
CA GLN A 116 -10.08 9.06 -5.76
C GLN A 116 -8.99 8.02 -5.95
N PHE A 117 -7.79 8.47 -6.34
CA PHE A 117 -6.60 7.63 -6.46
C PHE A 117 -5.57 8.00 -5.41
N GLY A 118 -4.85 7.00 -4.94
CA GLY A 118 -3.67 7.17 -4.08
C GLY A 118 -2.51 6.30 -4.56
N PRO A 119 -1.27 6.63 -4.18
CA PRO A 119 -0.12 5.83 -4.54
C PRO A 119 -0.25 4.46 -3.90
N ASN A 120 0.02 3.43 -4.69
CA ASN A 120 0.26 2.12 -4.15
C ASN A 120 1.59 2.13 -3.39
N ARG A 121 1.63 1.36 -2.30
CA ARG A 121 2.77 1.31 -1.39
C ARG A 121 3.45 -0.03 -1.53
N PHE A 122 4.76 -0.06 -1.32
CA PHE A 122 5.44 -1.34 -1.27
C PHE A 122 5.00 -2.22 -0.10
N SER A 123 4.42 -1.62 0.94
CA SER A 123 3.86 -2.33 2.08
C SER A 123 2.69 -3.25 1.72
N THR A 124 2.09 -3.13 0.52
CA THR A 124 0.96 -3.98 0.11
C THR A 124 1.39 -5.35 -0.42
N PHE A 125 2.69 -5.54 -0.68
CA PHE A 125 3.24 -6.84 -1.04
C PHE A 125 3.53 -7.65 0.22
N GLY A 126 3.26 -8.96 0.18
CA GLY A 126 3.82 -9.88 1.17
C GLY A 126 5.34 -9.94 1.03
N LEU A 127 5.79 -10.09 -0.22
CA LEU A 127 7.21 -10.05 -0.56
C LEU A 127 7.42 -9.43 -1.95
N TYR A 128 8.26 -8.41 -2.02
CA TYR A 128 8.75 -7.80 -3.25
C TYR A 128 10.26 -8.03 -3.35
N ALA A 129 10.71 -8.52 -4.51
CA ALA A 129 12.12 -8.69 -4.84
C ALA A 129 12.46 -7.96 -6.15
N GLY A 130 13.36 -6.98 -6.08
CA GLY A 130 13.87 -6.29 -7.27
C GLY A 130 14.57 -7.26 -8.24
N THR A 131 15.37 -8.18 -7.71
CA THR A 131 15.90 -9.33 -8.43
C THR A 131 16.17 -10.49 -7.48
N MET A 132 16.16 -11.71 -8.02
CA MET A 132 16.37 -12.94 -7.26
C MET A 132 17.83 -13.43 -7.28
N ASN A 133 18.76 -12.79 -7.99
CA ASN A 133 20.21 -13.10 -7.94
C ASN A 133 20.58 -14.60 -8.04
N SER A 134 19.90 -15.37 -8.90
CA SER A 134 20.05 -16.84 -9.03
C SER A 134 19.58 -17.66 -7.83
N LEU A 135 18.98 -17.03 -6.82
CA LEU A 135 18.14 -17.72 -5.84
C LEU A 135 16.85 -18.13 -6.54
N SER A 136 16.33 -19.27 -6.12
CA SER A 136 15.08 -19.84 -6.61
C SER A 136 14.24 -20.24 -5.42
N TRP A 137 12.92 -20.13 -5.57
CA TRP A 137 12.01 -20.74 -4.62
C TRP A 137 11.97 -22.26 -4.85
N ASP A 138 12.01 -23.02 -3.76
CA ASP A 138 12.05 -24.48 -3.78
C ASP A 138 10.89 -25.09 -2.96
N THR A 139 10.80 -26.41 -2.99
CA THR A 139 9.78 -27.19 -2.30
C THR A 139 9.88 -26.96 -0.80
N GLY A 140 8.78 -26.51 -0.19
CA GLY A 140 8.70 -26.17 1.23
C GLY A 140 8.66 -24.67 1.49
N ASP A 141 9.08 -23.84 0.53
CA ASP A 141 8.93 -22.39 0.65
C ASP A 141 7.46 -22.00 0.57
N THR A 142 7.04 -21.11 1.46
CA THR A 142 5.68 -20.61 1.51
C THR A 142 5.65 -19.10 1.66
N ILE A 143 4.96 -18.42 0.76
CA ILE A 143 4.76 -16.98 0.80
C ILE A 143 3.28 -16.70 1.04
N TRP A 144 2.99 -16.03 2.15
CA TRP A 144 1.65 -15.56 2.49
C TRP A 144 1.51 -14.10 2.08
N GLY A 145 0.58 -13.80 1.18
CA GLY A 145 0.41 -12.45 0.59
C GLY A 145 0.85 -12.37 -0.87
N GLY A 146 0.78 -11.16 -1.44
CA GLY A 146 1.19 -10.93 -2.82
C GLY A 146 2.71 -11.03 -2.98
N PHE A 147 3.16 -11.69 -4.04
CA PHE A 147 4.59 -11.75 -4.42
C PHE A 147 4.82 -10.97 -5.71
N HIS A 148 5.91 -10.22 -5.75
CA HIS A 148 6.38 -9.57 -6.97
C HIS A 148 7.88 -9.76 -7.20
N SER A 149 8.27 -10.06 -8.44
CA SER A 149 9.66 -10.00 -8.90
C SER A 149 9.84 -8.99 -10.04
N GLU A 150 10.64 -7.94 -9.84
CA GLU A 150 10.93 -6.96 -10.90
C GLU A 150 11.91 -7.51 -11.95
N GLY A 151 12.47 -8.69 -11.70
CA GLY A 151 13.28 -9.45 -12.64
C GLY A 151 12.60 -10.76 -13.05
N THR A 152 13.40 -11.82 -13.08
CA THR A 152 12.95 -13.18 -13.39
C THR A 152 12.44 -13.88 -12.14
N PHE A 153 11.27 -14.49 -12.24
CA PHE A 153 10.70 -15.32 -11.18
C PHE A 153 11.31 -16.72 -11.24
N ASN A 154 12.28 -17.00 -10.37
CA ASN A 154 13.02 -18.27 -10.37
C ASN A 154 12.36 -19.32 -9.46
N VAL A 155 12.03 -20.49 -10.00
CA VAL A 155 11.38 -21.59 -9.27
C VAL A 155 11.97 -22.93 -9.69
N GLU A 156 12.54 -23.68 -8.74
CA GLU A 156 13.11 -25.02 -9.00
C GLU A 156 12.22 -26.16 -8.45
N GLY A 157 11.43 -25.88 -7.40
CA GLY A 157 10.62 -26.88 -6.71
C GLY A 157 9.11 -26.65 -6.81
N THR A 158 8.39 -27.03 -5.76
CA THR A 158 6.94 -26.81 -5.59
C THR A 158 6.66 -25.86 -4.41
N PRO A 159 7.11 -24.59 -4.46
CA PRO A 159 6.77 -23.60 -3.44
C PRO A 159 5.27 -23.25 -3.47
N VAL A 160 4.77 -22.69 -2.38
CA VAL A 160 3.35 -22.33 -2.22
C VAL A 160 3.19 -20.81 -2.07
N PHE A 161 2.36 -20.20 -2.91
CA PHE A 161 2.01 -18.78 -2.86
C PHE A 161 0.51 -18.61 -2.58
N TYR A 162 0.17 -17.95 -1.46
CA TYR A 162 -1.22 -17.72 -1.05
C TYR A 162 -1.83 -16.43 -1.60
N GLY A 163 -1.07 -15.60 -2.31
CA GLY A 163 -1.55 -14.38 -2.94
C GLY A 163 -1.29 -14.33 -4.45
N ARG A 164 -1.59 -13.17 -5.05
CA ARG A 164 -1.25 -12.89 -6.45
C ARG A 164 0.27 -12.82 -6.62
N VAL A 165 0.76 -13.47 -7.68
CA VAL A 165 2.16 -13.52 -8.07
C VAL A 165 2.31 -12.70 -9.36
N THR A 166 3.21 -11.72 -9.37
CA THR A 166 3.54 -10.97 -10.58
C THR A 166 5.04 -10.93 -10.82
N SER A 167 5.44 -10.83 -12.08
CA SER A 167 6.84 -10.64 -12.43
C SER A 167 7.00 -9.79 -13.68
N ASN A 168 8.15 -9.12 -13.81
CA ASN A 168 8.47 -8.37 -15.01
C ASN A 168 8.86 -9.31 -16.15
N ASN A 169 9.77 -10.25 -15.88
CA ASN A 169 10.13 -11.32 -16.82
C ASN A 169 9.29 -12.57 -16.55
N ASP A 170 9.33 -13.52 -17.50
CA ASP A 170 8.69 -14.82 -17.31
C ASP A 170 9.33 -15.64 -16.18
N MET A 171 8.57 -16.64 -15.71
CA MET A 171 9.05 -17.60 -14.74
C MET A 171 10.11 -18.50 -15.38
N THR A 172 11.16 -18.81 -14.64
CA THR A 172 12.22 -19.75 -15.06
C THR A 172 12.52 -20.76 -13.97
N GLY A 173 13.31 -21.78 -14.32
CA GLY A 173 13.54 -22.95 -13.48
C GLY A 173 12.55 -24.06 -13.81
N GLY A 174 12.90 -25.29 -13.45
CA GLY A 174 12.10 -26.49 -13.78
C GLY A 174 10.92 -26.75 -12.86
N GLY A 175 10.67 -25.86 -11.90
CA GLY A 175 9.70 -26.07 -10.83
C GLY A 175 8.24 -25.86 -11.22
N THR A 176 7.35 -26.34 -10.35
CA THR A 176 5.89 -26.28 -10.52
C THR A 176 5.28 -25.64 -9.27
N PRO A 177 5.29 -24.30 -9.14
CA PRO A 177 4.75 -23.63 -7.95
C PRO A 177 3.24 -23.81 -7.83
N ILE A 178 2.74 -23.91 -6.60
CA ILE A 178 1.31 -23.85 -6.29
C ILE A 178 0.96 -22.40 -6.01
N ILE A 179 0.21 -21.77 -6.91
CA ILE A 179 -0.23 -20.38 -6.78
C ILE A 179 -1.74 -20.38 -6.58
N TYR A 180 -2.20 -20.02 -5.38
CA TYR A 180 -3.63 -19.91 -5.06
C TYR A 180 -4.26 -18.63 -5.60
N GLY A 181 -3.46 -17.59 -5.82
CA GLY A 181 -3.87 -16.38 -6.54
C GLY A 181 -3.78 -16.53 -8.06
N SER A 182 -3.57 -15.41 -8.75
CA SER A 182 -3.22 -15.39 -10.17
C SER A 182 -1.72 -15.20 -10.36
N TYR A 183 -1.20 -15.70 -11.48
CA TYR A 183 0.14 -15.38 -11.98
C TYR A 183 0.03 -14.48 -13.22
N GLN A 184 0.85 -13.42 -13.27
CA GLN A 184 0.96 -12.54 -14.43
C GLN A 184 2.41 -12.10 -14.64
N SER A 185 2.98 -12.40 -15.81
CA SER A 185 4.27 -11.84 -16.26
C SER A 185 4.10 -10.53 -17.03
N GLY A 186 5.20 -9.82 -17.30
CA GLY A 186 5.20 -8.53 -17.99
C GLY A 186 4.75 -7.35 -17.13
N VAL A 187 4.68 -7.51 -15.80
CA VAL A 187 4.32 -6.45 -14.86
C VAL A 187 5.59 -5.85 -14.30
N SER A 188 5.87 -4.58 -14.59
CA SER A 188 7.02 -3.84 -14.04
C SER A 188 6.55 -2.84 -12.97
N ILE A 189 7.15 -2.93 -11.78
CA ILE A 189 6.95 -2.08 -10.62
C ILE A 189 8.33 -1.72 -10.07
N PRO A 190 9.11 -0.86 -10.76
CA PRO A 190 10.50 -0.63 -10.43
C PRO A 190 10.67 0.01 -9.05
N MET A 191 11.74 -0.37 -8.36
CA MET A 191 12.07 0.18 -7.06
C MET A 191 12.50 1.66 -7.19
N PRO A 192 11.94 2.59 -6.41
CA PRO A 192 12.27 4.00 -6.52
C PRO A 192 13.66 4.28 -5.94
N THR A 193 14.43 5.10 -6.66
CA THR A 193 15.72 5.63 -6.17
C THR A 193 15.55 6.68 -5.07
N SER A 194 14.34 7.19 -4.89
CA SER A 194 14.01 8.26 -3.94
C SER A 194 13.29 7.78 -2.67
N GLY A 195 13.13 6.46 -2.46
CA GLY A 195 12.39 5.91 -1.31
C GLY A 195 12.89 6.45 0.04
N VAL A 196 14.20 6.39 0.27
CA VAL A 196 14.84 6.87 1.51
C VAL A 196 14.98 8.39 1.54
N SER A 197 15.20 9.05 0.39
CA SER A 197 15.27 10.51 0.35
C SER A 197 13.93 11.17 0.68
N ASN A 198 12.82 10.54 0.29
CA ASN A 198 11.47 11.05 0.56
C ASN A 198 11.14 10.98 2.05
N ILE A 199 11.41 9.84 2.71
CA ILE A 199 11.19 9.72 4.15
C ILE A 199 12.10 10.67 4.95
N ARG A 200 13.33 10.90 4.49
CA ARG A 200 14.25 11.91 5.07
C ARG A 200 13.68 13.32 4.99
N ALA A 201 13.08 13.69 3.86
CA ALA A 201 12.44 15.00 3.71
C ALA A 201 11.26 15.17 4.67
N VAL A 202 10.47 14.11 4.90
CA VAL A 202 9.36 14.16 5.86
C VAL A 202 9.85 14.24 7.30
N ALA A 203 10.89 13.50 7.67
CA ALA A 203 11.50 13.62 9.01
C ALA A 203 12.01 15.04 9.26
N ALA A 204 12.66 15.68 8.29
CA ALA A 204 13.11 17.07 8.42
C ALA A 204 11.96 18.08 8.55
N ALA A 205 10.76 17.75 8.05
CA ALA A 205 9.59 18.64 8.08
C ALA A 205 8.75 18.54 9.37
N GLY A 206 9.08 17.64 10.31
CA GLY A 206 8.33 17.50 11.56
C GLY A 206 8.48 16.16 12.29
N GLY A 207 9.53 15.41 12.00
CA GLY A 207 9.87 14.14 12.63
C GLY A 207 11.21 14.17 13.36
N GLY A 208 11.69 12.99 13.75
CA GLY A 208 12.97 12.82 14.41
C GLY A 208 14.11 12.71 13.41
N VAL A 209 15.13 13.55 13.51
CA VAL A 209 16.35 13.45 12.70
C VAL A 209 17.56 13.35 13.62
N ILE A 210 18.32 12.27 13.48
CA ILE A 210 19.58 12.07 14.19
C ILE A 210 20.71 12.07 13.15
N ASN A 211 21.55 13.08 13.18
CA ASN A 211 22.65 13.25 12.23
C ASN A 211 23.95 12.68 12.78
N ASN A 212 24.70 11.97 11.93
CA ASN A 212 26.08 11.61 12.24
C ASN A 212 26.92 12.89 12.43
N PRO A 213 27.43 13.16 13.65
CA PRO A 213 28.17 14.38 13.96
C PRO A 213 29.60 14.35 13.40
N SER A 214 30.08 13.21 12.90
CA SER A 214 31.47 12.99 12.51
C SER A 214 31.62 12.22 11.20
N ASN A 215 30.65 12.33 10.28
CA ASN A 215 30.69 11.70 8.95
C ASN A 215 32.04 12.01 8.24
N PRO A 216 32.84 11.00 7.83
CA PRO A 216 32.49 9.59 7.60
C PRO A 216 32.85 8.59 8.71
N ALA A 217 33.10 9.03 9.95
CA ALA A 217 33.31 8.13 11.07
C ALA A 217 32.07 7.26 11.34
N PRO A 218 32.25 6.00 11.81
CA PRO A 218 31.14 5.12 12.16
C PRO A 218 30.13 5.79 13.10
N PHE A 219 28.85 5.59 12.82
CA PHE A 219 27.77 6.15 13.60
C PHE A 219 26.63 5.14 13.74
N GLU A 220 26.47 4.67 14.97
CA GLU A 220 25.50 3.66 15.35
C GLU A 220 24.50 4.30 16.31
N VAL A 221 23.21 4.14 16.01
CA VAL A 221 22.13 4.61 16.89
C VAL A 221 21.36 3.40 17.39
N PHE A 222 21.26 3.29 18.70
CA PHE A 222 20.52 2.21 19.35
C PHE A 222 19.19 2.75 19.82
N MET A 223 18.11 2.05 19.50
CA MET A 223 16.75 2.49 19.77
C MET A 223 15.90 1.35 20.31
N THR A 224 15.38 1.55 21.52
CA THR A 224 14.42 0.65 22.15
C THR A 224 13.07 1.34 22.24
N PHE A 225 12.05 0.72 21.64
CA PHE A 225 10.66 1.15 21.81
C PHE A 225 10.05 0.51 23.06
N ASN A 226 9.47 1.34 23.93
CA ASN A 226 8.85 0.90 25.16
C ASN A 226 7.33 0.89 25.01
N SER A 227 6.67 -0.13 25.59
CA SER A 227 5.21 -0.31 25.53
C SER A 227 4.40 0.88 26.08
N ASN A 228 5.01 1.73 26.92
CA ASN A 228 4.43 2.95 27.46
C ASN A 228 4.50 4.17 26.50
N ALA A 229 4.70 3.95 25.20
CA ALA A 229 4.82 4.97 24.16
C ALA A 229 6.03 5.93 24.32
N THR A 230 7.07 5.47 25.01
CA THR A 230 8.38 6.15 25.05
C THR A 230 9.40 5.44 24.19
N VAL A 231 10.45 6.15 23.81
CA VAL A 231 11.60 5.64 23.07
C VAL A 231 12.86 5.95 23.87
N THR A 232 13.66 4.92 24.10
CA THR A 232 14.99 5.02 24.69
C THR A 232 16.01 4.90 23.58
N TYR A 233 16.92 5.88 23.45
CA TYR A 233 17.96 5.83 22.45
C TYR A 233 19.28 6.41 22.95
N HIS A 234 20.37 5.97 22.34
CA HIS A 234 21.70 6.53 22.55
C HIS A 234 22.50 6.49 21.23
N THR A 235 23.48 7.39 21.11
CA THR A 235 24.27 7.57 19.90
C THR A 235 25.71 7.11 20.16
N ASN A 236 26.09 5.98 19.60
CA ASN A 236 27.31 5.24 19.93
C ASN A 236 27.30 4.58 21.32
N LEU A 237 28.04 3.47 21.40
CA LEU A 237 27.98 2.43 22.43
C LEU A 237 28.12 2.85 23.90
N ASN A 238 28.80 3.96 24.15
CA ASN A 238 29.15 4.40 25.51
C ASN A 238 28.49 5.72 25.89
N THR A 239 27.45 6.13 25.16
CA THR A 239 26.67 7.31 25.50
C THR A 239 25.52 6.94 26.42
N ALA A 240 25.14 7.87 27.30
CA ALA A 240 24.04 7.65 28.23
C ALA A 240 22.70 7.57 27.47
N ASP A 241 21.83 6.66 27.92
CA ASP A 241 20.48 6.53 27.39
C ASP A 241 19.67 7.80 27.57
N THR A 242 18.97 8.20 26.50
CA THR A 242 17.97 9.25 26.52
C THR A 242 16.60 8.62 26.33
N THR A 243 15.70 8.79 27.30
CA THR A 243 14.32 8.30 27.20
C THR A 243 13.34 9.47 27.09
N ILE A 244 12.55 9.50 26.02
CA ILE A 244 11.56 10.54 25.74
C ILE A 244 10.28 9.94 25.15
N PRO A 245 9.13 10.62 25.25
CA PRO A 245 7.92 10.19 24.55
C PRO A 245 8.15 10.13 23.04
N LEU A 246 7.59 9.11 22.36
CA LEU A 246 7.73 8.95 20.91
C LEU A 246 7.16 10.16 20.15
N SER A 247 6.03 10.68 20.62
CA SER A 247 5.39 11.88 20.08
C SER A 247 6.23 13.16 20.25
N SER A 248 7.18 13.19 21.18
CA SER A 248 8.13 14.29 21.33
C SER A 248 9.33 14.15 20.40
N LEU A 249 9.82 12.93 20.17
CA LEU A 249 10.93 12.67 19.23
C LEU A 249 10.49 12.82 17.77
N ALA A 250 9.34 12.25 17.42
CA ALA A 250 8.80 12.24 16.08
C ALA A 250 7.28 12.45 16.10
N PRO A 251 6.82 13.72 16.19
CA PRO A 251 5.39 14.04 16.19
C PRO A 251 4.63 13.50 14.98
N ASN A 252 5.28 13.43 13.81
CA ASN A 252 4.72 12.86 12.59
C ASN A 252 4.95 11.34 12.44
N GLY A 253 5.53 10.68 13.45
CA GLY A 253 5.82 9.25 13.45
C GLY A 253 7.03 8.83 12.60
N VAL A 254 7.83 9.76 12.06
CA VAL A 254 8.99 9.42 11.21
C VAL A 254 10.29 9.73 11.93
N ILE A 255 11.19 8.75 12.03
CA ILE A 255 12.55 8.92 12.58
C ILE A 255 13.57 8.51 11.53
N VAL A 256 14.56 9.35 11.26
CA VAL A 256 15.61 9.08 10.28
C VAL A 256 17.00 9.26 10.90
N ILE A 257 17.85 8.27 10.71
CA ILE A 257 19.28 8.32 11.01
C ILE A 257 20.03 8.69 9.73
N ASN A 258 20.71 9.84 9.74
CA ASN A 258 21.45 10.34 8.60
C ASN A 258 22.93 9.94 8.65
N ASN A 259 23.37 9.23 7.60
CA ASN A 259 24.74 8.73 7.45
C ASN A 259 25.18 7.87 8.64
N GLY A 260 24.31 6.96 9.05
CA GLY A 260 24.57 6.02 10.12
C GLY A 260 23.71 4.77 9.99
N ASN A 261 23.89 3.88 10.94
CA ASN A 261 23.13 2.65 11.06
C ASN A 261 22.20 2.74 12.27
N LEU A 262 21.10 2.00 12.22
CA LEU A 262 20.10 1.96 13.28
C LEU A 262 20.01 0.53 13.82
N HIS A 263 20.11 0.38 15.12
CA HIS A 263 19.80 -0.83 15.85
C HIS A 263 18.46 -0.66 16.56
N VAL A 264 17.52 -1.58 16.35
CA VAL A 264 16.14 -1.43 16.81
C VAL A 264 15.56 -2.70 17.40
N HIS A 265 14.84 -2.55 18.51
CA HIS A 265 14.00 -3.59 19.10
C HIS A 265 12.93 -2.96 20.03
N GLY A 266 12.00 -3.78 20.53
CA GLY A 266 11.02 -3.39 21.55
C GLY A 266 9.57 -3.45 21.07
N THR A 267 8.71 -2.64 21.68
CA THR A 267 7.26 -2.64 21.44
C THR A 267 6.79 -1.23 21.11
N VAL A 268 6.23 -1.05 19.91
CA VAL A 268 5.71 0.24 19.43
C VAL A 268 4.24 0.38 19.79
N ASN A 269 3.90 1.51 20.42
CA ASN A 269 2.53 1.93 20.69
C ASN A 269 2.22 3.15 19.80
N GLY A 270 1.37 2.97 18.80
CA GLY A 270 1.08 3.94 17.74
C GLY A 270 1.77 3.62 16.40
N GLN A 271 1.92 4.65 15.56
CA GLN A 271 2.47 4.52 14.22
C GLN A 271 3.87 5.11 14.14
N VAL A 272 4.84 4.33 13.66
CA VAL A 272 6.22 4.79 13.50
C VAL A 272 6.84 4.23 12.23
N SER A 273 7.64 5.04 11.55
CA SER A 273 8.59 4.60 10.53
C SER A 273 9.98 5.03 10.93
N VAL A 274 10.87 4.05 11.11
CA VAL A 274 12.30 4.29 11.34
C VAL A 274 13.07 4.07 10.06
N ALA A 275 14.05 4.92 9.80
CA ALA A 275 14.85 4.83 8.60
C ALA A 275 16.34 5.09 8.85
N ALA A 276 17.19 4.40 8.08
CA ALA A 276 18.63 4.63 8.05
C ALA A 276 19.07 5.01 6.63
N SER A 277 19.70 6.19 6.50
CA SER A 277 20.26 6.67 5.24
C SER A 277 21.79 6.67 5.27
N GLY A 278 22.41 6.47 4.13
CA GLY A 278 23.87 6.40 4.01
C GLY A 278 24.31 5.80 2.68
N SER A 279 25.58 5.42 2.57
CA SER A 279 26.10 4.71 1.40
C SER A 279 26.70 3.39 1.83
N SER A 280 26.57 2.37 0.98
CA SER A 280 27.26 1.09 1.18
C SER A 280 28.78 1.27 1.20
N SER A 281 29.32 2.25 0.46
CA SER A 281 30.74 2.60 0.44
C SER A 281 31.27 3.10 1.79
N THR A 282 30.39 3.65 2.64
CA THR A 282 30.73 4.14 3.98
C THR A 282 30.28 3.18 5.08
N GLY A 283 29.66 2.05 4.73
CA GLY A 283 29.10 1.10 5.70
C GLY A 283 27.87 1.61 6.46
N PHE A 284 27.17 2.65 5.95
CA PHE A 284 26.02 3.29 6.62
C PHE A 284 24.71 2.99 5.91
N GLY A 285 23.58 3.30 6.54
CA GLY A 285 22.25 3.16 5.93
C GLY A 285 21.67 1.75 6.04
N SER A 286 22.15 0.94 6.99
CA SER A 286 21.54 -0.34 7.33
C SER A 286 20.72 -0.22 8.62
N VAL A 287 19.70 -1.07 8.75
CA VAL A 287 18.94 -1.24 9.99
C VAL A 287 19.19 -2.65 10.51
N TYR A 288 19.53 -2.79 11.78
CA TYR A 288 19.73 -4.04 12.50
C TYR A 288 18.59 -4.24 13.48
N ILE A 289 17.95 -5.40 13.40
CA ILE A 289 16.89 -5.83 14.31
C ILE A 289 17.56 -6.71 15.36
N ASP A 290 17.84 -6.11 16.52
CA ASP A 290 18.62 -6.74 17.59
C ASP A 290 17.79 -7.70 18.47
N GLY A 291 16.49 -7.81 18.20
CA GLY A 291 15.55 -8.56 19.01
C GLY A 291 14.18 -8.70 18.34
N SER A 292 13.12 -8.72 19.13
CA SER A 292 11.77 -8.59 18.59
C SER A 292 11.38 -7.13 18.47
N ILE A 293 10.68 -6.77 17.41
CA ILE A 293 10.03 -5.48 17.22
C ILE A 293 8.55 -5.73 16.96
N MET A 294 7.71 -5.36 17.92
CA MET A 294 6.30 -5.76 17.95
C MET A 294 5.39 -4.54 18.08
N CYS A 295 4.15 -4.67 17.62
CA CYS A 295 3.07 -3.75 17.96
C CYS A 295 2.63 -3.97 19.42
N ASN A 296 2.22 -2.90 20.11
CA ASN A 296 1.71 -2.99 21.47
C ASN A 296 0.39 -3.78 21.52
N SER A 297 -0.47 -3.57 20.52
CA SER A 297 -1.59 -4.45 20.22
C SER A 297 -1.23 -5.38 19.05
N ASP A 298 -0.99 -6.66 19.34
CA ASP A 298 -0.61 -7.67 18.34
C ASP A 298 -1.67 -7.77 17.21
N PRO A 299 -1.29 -7.48 15.95
CA PRO A 299 -2.22 -7.46 14.83
C PRO A 299 -2.67 -8.84 14.35
N ARG A 300 -1.99 -9.93 14.75
CA ARG A 300 -2.39 -11.31 14.44
C ARG A 300 -3.61 -11.73 15.24
N THR A 301 -3.77 -11.17 16.44
CA THR A 301 -4.89 -11.47 17.34
C THR A 301 -5.91 -10.34 17.40
N ASN A 302 -5.49 -9.10 17.15
CA ASN A 302 -6.36 -7.93 17.04
C ASN A 302 -6.20 -7.24 15.67
N PRO A 303 -7.00 -7.65 14.66
CA PRO A 303 -6.98 -7.03 13.32
C PRO A 303 -7.31 -5.54 13.30
N ASN A 304 -7.94 -5.00 14.36
CA ASN A 304 -8.26 -3.57 14.50
C ASN A 304 -7.13 -2.77 15.18
N SER A 305 -5.97 -3.39 15.43
CA SER A 305 -4.81 -2.69 15.96
C SER A 305 -4.48 -1.47 15.08
N THR A 306 -4.27 -0.33 15.72
CA THR A 306 -3.85 0.93 15.07
C THR A 306 -2.34 1.08 15.01
N ASP A 307 -1.60 0.14 15.59
CA ASP A 307 -0.15 0.16 15.66
C ASP A 307 0.45 -0.30 14.33
N VAL A 308 1.37 0.49 13.79
CA VAL A 308 1.93 0.29 12.44
C VAL A 308 3.41 0.65 12.46
N ILE A 309 4.27 -0.30 12.08
CA ILE A 309 5.72 -0.14 12.10
C ILE A 309 6.28 -0.20 10.67
N GLY A 310 7.06 0.80 10.30
CA GLY A 310 7.86 0.84 9.07
C GLY A 310 9.35 0.80 9.38
N ILE A 311 10.08 -0.05 8.68
CA ILE A 311 11.55 -0.12 8.72
C ILE A 311 12.06 0.18 7.31
N VAL A 312 12.84 1.25 7.15
CA VAL A 312 13.29 1.73 5.84
C VAL A 312 14.81 1.88 5.83
N ALA A 313 15.53 0.96 5.20
CA ALA A 313 16.97 1.02 5.03
C ALA A 313 17.34 1.48 3.62
N GLN A 314 18.38 2.31 3.51
CA GLN A 314 19.02 2.61 2.24
C GLN A 314 19.71 1.38 1.66
N ASN A 315 20.36 0.59 2.53
CA ASN A 315 21.06 -0.62 2.16
C ASN A 315 20.31 -1.83 2.68
N ASN A 316 20.78 -2.47 3.75
CA ASN A 316 20.26 -3.76 4.21
C ASN A 316 19.43 -3.60 5.48
N VAL A 317 18.47 -4.52 5.64
CA VAL A 317 17.84 -4.78 6.93
C VAL A 317 18.35 -6.14 7.41
N TRP A 318 19.02 -6.14 8.55
CA TRP A 318 19.62 -7.33 9.13
C TRP A 318 18.82 -7.78 10.33
N VAL A 319 18.55 -9.08 10.42
CA VAL A 319 18.20 -9.70 11.71
C VAL A 319 19.43 -10.40 12.23
N GLU A 320 20.20 -9.61 12.95
CA GLU A 320 21.44 -9.98 13.59
C GLU A 320 21.67 -8.97 14.70
N SER A 321 22.22 -9.49 15.79
CA SER A 321 22.89 -8.66 16.76
C SER A 321 24.28 -9.24 16.94
N ASP A 322 25.27 -8.70 16.22
CA ASP A 322 26.66 -8.87 16.63
C ASP A 322 26.88 -8.04 17.91
N ASN A 323 26.23 -8.44 19.00
CA ASN A 323 26.22 -7.79 20.31
C ASN A 323 27.59 -7.65 20.98
N ALA A 324 28.70 -7.92 20.28
CA ALA A 324 30.06 -7.72 20.76
C ALA A 324 30.25 -6.26 21.20
N TYR A 325 29.49 -5.35 20.58
CA TYR A 325 29.43 -3.94 20.92
C TYR A 325 28.65 -3.61 22.20
N LEU A 326 27.69 -4.45 22.63
CA LEU A 326 27.01 -4.36 23.94
C LEU A 326 27.87 -4.93 25.09
N GLY A 327 29.13 -5.26 24.83
CA GLY A 327 30.00 -5.98 25.77
C GLY A 327 29.57 -7.44 26.01
N VAL A 328 28.58 -7.94 25.26
CA VAL A 328 28.10 -9.32 25.35
C VAL A 328 29.06 -10.17 24.52
N THR A 329 29.90 -10.92 25.22
CA THR A 329 30.82 -11.89 24.59
C THR A 329 30.45 -13.31 25.02
N PRO A 330 30.18 -14.22 24.07
CA PRO A 330 30.13 -13.93 22.63
C PRO A 330 28.81 -13.24 22.26
N SER A 331 28.82 -12.47 21.16
CA SER A 331 27.60 -11.96 20.57
C SER A 331 26.68 -13.11 20.21
N ASN A 332 25.45 -13.05 20.72
CA ASN A 332 24.41 -14.00 20.38
C ASN A 332 23.33 -13.28 19.58
N PRO A 333 22.98 -13.77 18.38
CA PRO A 333 21.82 -13.29 17.66
C PRO A 333 20.53 -13.62 18.45
N PRO A 334 19.41 -12.90 18.21
CA PRO A 334 18.16 -13.18 18.90
C PRO A 334 17.64 -14.59 18.54
N VAL A 335 17.00 -15.26 19.49
CA VAL A 335 16.37 -16.57 19.26
C VAL A 335 14.86 -16.36 19.10
N ASN A 336 14.28 -16.92 18.04
CA ASN A 336 12.87 -16.74 17.67
C ASN A 336 12.39 -15.27 17.61
N PRO A 337 13.08 -14.35 16.92
CA PRO A 337 12.65 -12.95 16.85
C PRO A 337 11.30 -12.81 16.14
N VAL A 338 10.45 -11.92 16.67
CA VAL A 338 9.18 -11.52 16.08
C VAL A 338 9.30 -10.09 15.53
N VAL A 339 8.99 -9.92 14.25
CA VAL A 339 9.07 -8.65 13.53
C VAL A 339 7.71 -8.32 12.93
N GLU A 340 7.00 -7.38 13.56
CA GLU A 340 5.66 -6.93 13.14
C GLU A 340 5.74 -5.60 12.39
N ALA A 341 6.36 -5.60 11.20
CA ALA A 341 6.68 -4.39 10.46
C ALA A 341 6.61 -4.56 8.94
N ALA A 342 6.39 -3.45 8.23
CA ALA A 342 6.70 -3.33 6.82
C ALA A 342 8.17 -2.94 6.66
N ILE A 343 8.92 -3.75 5.93
CA ILE A 343 10.37 -3.68 5.78
C ILE A 343 10.72 -3.30 4.35
N TYR A 344 11.53 -2.24 4.19
CA TYR A 344 12.00 -1.73 2.91
C TYR A 344 13.52 -1.60 2.89
N ALA A 345 14.18 -2.22 1.91
CA ALA A 345 15.62 -2.16 1.70
C ALA A 345 15.93 -1.64 0.28
N GLN A 346 16.25 -0.35 0.15
CA GLN A 346 16.29 0.35 -1.15
C GLN A 346 17.31 -0.22 -2.14
N SER A 347 18.53 -0.49 -1.69
CA SER A 347 19.59 -1.03 -2.53
C SER A 347 20.01 -2.43 -2.10
N GLY A 348 19.56 -2.90 -0.93
CA GLY A 348 19.98 -4.16 -0.33
C GLY A 348 18.85 -5.16 -0.17
N ALA A 349 18.95 -5.94 0.89
CA ALA A 349 18.00 -7.00 1.21
C ALA A 349 17.66 -7.02 2.71
N PHE A 350 16.51 -7.61 3.01
CA PHE A 350 16.20 -8.19 4.31
C PHE A 350 16.89 -9.55 4.39
N GLN A 351 17.82 -9.68 5.31
CA GLN A 351 18.66 -10.88 5.42
C GLN A 351 19.04 -11.13 6.87
N CYS A 352 19.42 -12.37 7.14
CA CYS A 352 19.95 -12.76 8.44
C CYS A 352 21.40 -13.19 8.24
N TYR A 353 22.18 -13.18 9.31
CA TYR A 353 23.49 -13.79 9.24
C TYR A 353 23.36 -15.31 9.33
N TYR A 354 23.84 -16.01 8.29
CA TYR A 354 23.68 -17.46 8.14
C TYR A 354 25.00 -18.21 7.96
N LYS A 355 26.15 -17.56 8.17
CA LYS A 355 27.46 -18.20 7.98
C LYS A 355 27.83 -19.08 9.19
N SER A 356 28.72 -20.04 8.96
CA SER A 356 29.18 -21.05 9.92
C SER A 356 29.90 -20.44 11.14
N LYS A 357 29.13 -19.86 12.06
CA LYS A 357 29.57 -19.41 13.37
C LYS A 357 28.86 -20.29 14.42
N PRO A 358 29.56 -20.75 15.48
CA PRO A 358 28.96 -21.64 16.49
C PRO A 358 27.64 -21.12 17.09
N ASN A 359 27.56 -19.81 17.33
CA ASN A 359 26.38 -19.16 17.94
C ASN A 359 25.19 -18.97 17.00
N TYR A 360 25.33 -19.32 15.72
CA TYR A 360 24.30 -19.13 14.70
C TYR A 360 23.61 -20.46 14.37
N THR A 361 23.82 -21.48 15.19
CA THR A 361 23.10 -22.75 15.13
C THR A 361 21.84 -22.69 16.00
N ASN A 362 20.77 -23.34 15.56
CA ASN A 362 19.52 -23.48 16.34
C ASN A 362 18.87 -22.13 16.75
N LEU A 363 18.88 -21.12 15.87
CA LEU A 363 18.25 -19.82 16.14
C LEU A 363 16.71 -19.86 16.11
N GLY A 364 16.14 -20.98 15.68
CA GLY A 364 14.70 -21.19 15.56
C GLY A 364 14.14 -20.53 14.30
N TYR A 365 12.98 -19.88 14.45
CA TYR A 365 12.27 -19.23 13.36
C TYR A 365 12.44 -17.72 13.42
N ILE A 366 12.47 -17.06 12.26
CA ILE A 366 12.25 -15.63 12.19
C ILE A 366 10.81 -15.38 11.78
N HIS A 367 10.01 -14.85 12.70
CA HIS A 367 8.59 -14.59 12.49
C HIS A 367 8.42 -13.17 11.98
N VAL A 368 8.24 -13.00 10.68
CA VAL A 368 7.89 -11.69 10.11
C VAL A 368 6.40 -11.68 9.84
N TYR A 369 5.67 -10.82 10.54
CA TYR A 369 4.26 -10.53 10.25
C TYR A 369 4.16 -9.11 9.71
N GLY A 370 4.11 -8.98 8.39
CA GLY A 370 4.13 -7.66 7.77
C GLY A 370 4.37 -7.69 6.27
N SER A 371 5.32 -6.90 5.78
CA SER A 371 5.65 -6.81 4.36
C SER A 371 7.16 -6.79 4.21
N ILE A 372 7.70 -7.43 3.18
CA ILE A 372 9.13 -7.40 2.87
C ILE A 372 9.33 -6.82 1.47
N THR A 373 10.14 -5.78 1.35
CA THR A 373 10.48 -5.15 0.08
C THR A 373 11.98 -4.97 -0.02
N ASN A 374 12.59 -5.68 -0.95
CA ASN A 374 14.03 -5.69 -1.12
C ASN A 374 14.43 -5.47 -2.57
N ASN A 375 15.58 -4.84 -2.78
CA ASN A 375 16.18 -4.77 -4.11
C ASN A 375 16.73 -6.14 -4.56
N TYR A 376 17.25 -6.92 -3.62
CA TYR A 376 17.70 -8.29 -3.86
C TYR A 376 16.97 -9.25 -2.91
N LEU A 377 16.59 -10.43 -3.38
CA LEU A 377 16.08 -11.46 -2.47
C LEU A 377 17.18 -11.84 -1.47
N GLY A 378 16.87 -11.74 -0.17
CA GLY A 378 17.80 -12.03 0.90
C GLY A 378 17.68 -13.46 1.40
N VAL A 379 18.71 -13.92 2.10
CA VAL A 379 18.82 -15.29 2.64
C VAL A 379 18.73 -15.24 4.16
N THR A 380 17.97 -16.15 4.77
CA THR A 380 17.81 -16.24 6.23
C THR A 380 18.57 -17.39 6.87
N SER A 381 18.85 -18.46 6.11
CA SER A 381 19.56 -19.65 6.56
C SER A 381 20.54 -20.15 5.50
N ASP A 382 21.50 -20.96 5.93
CA ASP A 382 22.37 -21.64 4.99
C ASP A 382 21.61 -22.73 4.21
N PRO A 383 22.16 -23.23 3.09
CA PRO A 383 21.49 -24.25 2.26
C PRO A 383 21.17 -25.55 3.02
N THR A 384 21.88 -25.86 4.12
CA THR A 384 21.61 -27.05 4.94
C THR A 384 20.66 -26.79 6.11
N SER A 385 20.20 -25.54 6.29
CA SER A 385 19.35 -25.09 7.40
C SER A 385 19.91 -25.40 8.79
N VAL A 386 21.24 -25.49 8.90
CA VAL A 386 21.98 -25.69 10.15
C VAL A 386 22.28 -24.36 10.82
N TYR A 387 22.54 -23.32 10.02
CA TYR A 387 22.88 -21.97 10.45
C TYR A 387 21.85 -20.95 10.00
N GLY A 388 21.63 -19.93 10.83
CA GLY A 388 20.64 -18.88 10.58
C GLY A 388 19.24 -19.27 11.06
N TYR A 389 18.22 -18.65 10.46
CA TYR A 389 16.83 -18.79 10.87
C TYR A 389 15.98 -19.49 9.82
N LYS A 390 15.03 -20.30 10.30
CA LYS A 390 13.95 -20.80 9.47
C LYS A 390 12.97 -19.65 9.18
N PRO A 391 12.67 -19.33 7.91
CA PRO A 391 11.76 -18.24 7.60
C PRO A 391 10.31 -18.60 7.95
N ASP A 392 9.60 -17.72 8.65
CA ASP A 392 8.13 -17.73 8.79
C ASP A 392 7.61 -16.33 8.43
N PHE A 393 7.34 -16.13 7.14
CA PHE A 393 6.92 -14.85 6.59
C PHE A 393 5.43 -14.85 6.33
N ARG A 394 4.71 -13.94 6.99
CA ARG A 394 3.27 -13.77 6.88
C ARG A 394 2.92 -12.34 6.56
N PHE A 395 2.07 -12.15 5.55
CA PHE A 395 1.59 -10.81 5.22
C PHE A 395 0.60 -10.29 6.27
N ASP A 396 0.76 -9.03 6.66
CA ASP A 396 -0.24 -8.30 7.45
C ASP A 396 -1.28 -7.66 6.51
N PRO A 397 -2.52 -8.18 6.44
CA PRO A 397 -3.55 -7.67 5.54
C PRO A 397 -3.95 -6.22 5.82
N ARG A 398 -3.65 -5.69 7.02
CA ARG A 398 -3.92 -4.28 7.33
C ARG A 398 -3.13 -3.35 6.41
N PHE A 399 -1.96 -3.77 5.90
CA PHE A 399 -1.15 -2.96 5.01
C PHE A 399 -1.80 -2.62 3.67
N SER A 400 -2.88 -3.30 3.29
CA SER A 400 -3.71 -2.92 2.15
C SER A 400 -4.53 -1.64 2.40
N SER A 401 -4.82 -1.31 3.66
CA SER A 401 -5.64 -0.15 4.05
C SER A 401 -4.88 0.92 4.84
N ILE A 402 -3.95 0.51 5.70
CA ILE A 402 -3.15 1.39 6.56
C ILE A 402 -1.68 1.13 6.28
N GLY A 403 -0.92 2.15 5.88
CA GLY A 403 0.52 2.00 5.65
C GLY A 403 1.33 2.72 6.74
N PRO A 404 2.57 2.31 7.00
CA PRO A 404 3.43 3.05 7.93
C PRO A 404 3.59 4.51 7.50
N PRO A 405 3.81 5.45 8.44
CA PRO A 405 4.01 6.86 8.14
C PRO A 405 5.10 7.06 7.07
N SER A 406 4.76 7.70 5.96
CA SER A 406 5.71 8.04 4.87
C SER A 406 6.50 6.86 4.29
N TYR A 407 5.93 5.66 4.34
CA TYR A 407 6.54 4.48 3.74
C TYR A 407 6.70 4.62 2.20
N PRO A 408 7.76 4.05 1.59
CA PRO A 408 7.99 4.15 0.16
C PRO A 408 6.82 3.65 -0.71
N VAL A 409 6.59 4.37 -1.81
CA VAL A 409 5.51 4.14 -2.77
C VAL A 409 6.04 3.58 -4.09
N THR A 410 5.24 2.80 -4.80
CA THR A 410 5.60 2.14 -6.07
C THR A 410 5.63 3.09 -7.27
N GLY A 411 5.12 4.31 -7.11
CA GLY A 411 4.89 5.23 -8.23
C GLY A 411 3.65 4.89 -9.08
N THR A 412 2.98 3.77 -8.82
CA THR A 412 1.69 3.44 -9.42
C THR A 412 0.54 3.92 -8.55
N PHE A 413 -0.59 4.25 -9.17
CA PHE A 413 -1.81 4.63 -8.45
C PHE A 413 -2.75 3.43 -8.31
N VAL A 414 -3.59 3.47 -7.27
CA VAL A 414 -4.73 2.57 -7.05
C VAL A 414 -5.96 3.40 -6.72
N ILE A 415 -7.13 2.88 -7.08
CA ILE A 415 -8.41 3.48 -6.69
C ILE A 415 -8.61 3.26 -5.19
N LEU A 416 -8.80 4.34 -4.45
CA LEU A 416 -9.10 4.32 -3.02
C LEU A 416 -10.61 4.36 -2.77
N SER A 417 -11.33 5.13 -3.58
CA SER A 417 -12.78 5.26 -3.49
C SER A 417 -13.40 5.57 -4.85
N TRP A 418 -14.64 5.12 -5.00
CA TRP A 418 -15.48 5.35 -6.17
C TRP A 418 -16.84 5.84 -5.65
N TYR A 419 -17.23 7.03 -6.07
CA TYR A 419 -18.48 7.67 -5.67
C TYR A 419 -19.30 7.95 -6.94
N GLU A 420 -20.50 7.40 -6.97
CA GLU A 420 -21.50 7.58 -8.02
C GLU A 420 -22.60 8.54 -7.57
#